data_AF-A0A9D6VAB5-F1
#
_entry.id   AF-A0A9D6VAB5-F1
#
_cell.length_a   1.000
_cell.length_b   1.000
_cell.length_c   1.000
_cell.angle_alpha   90.00
_cell.angle_beta   90.00
_cell.angle_gamma   90.00
#
_symmetry.space_group_name_H-M   'P 1'
#
loop_
_entity.id
_entity.type
_entity.pdbx_description
1 polymer ?
#
loop_
_entity_poly.entity_id
_entity_poly.type
_entity_poly.pdbx_seq_one_letter_code
_entity_poly.pdbx_strand_id
1 'polypeptide(L)'
;MKTMRTQHLIVAALVCALALTTTIAHAADALPSWNDGAVKQSVVEFVAKVTKEGGQDFVPPAERIAVFDNDGTLWAEQPLPVQLYFALDRVKALAPQHPEWKTKEPFASLLKGDLKTALTGGDHALLELLMATHAGNTTAEFEQIVKDWIATAKHPKTGRLYTEMVYQPMLELLAYLRANGFKNYIVSGGGIEFMRPWTEKVYGIPPEQVIGSSIKTKFELRDGKPVLVRLPQLNFNDDKAGKPVAINQHIGRRPIAAFGNSVGDQQMLEYTQGGSGARFELLVLHDDAAREFPYGPARGLPNVKLGAFTPALDEHAKKDGWTVVSMKDDWKSVFPAAQSEITAIDILLLPDATMIQHAEADNARLLGVFPKGFALDAAHHPHITMLQCFVRTADLDNVYAAEEKVFAAANVNAMKLEAVKLYYIPAGALGLAGIVAKPTPELLKLQKDIIAAAKPFMLETGPIGAFTAGHDNPAIDVALIQYVSTFDPNASGAKFNPHVSTGTAPKEYLDKMLAEPFKPFTFSPAGAAVYQLGPFGTAAKKLKEWELKP
;
A
#
# COMPACT_ATOMS: atom_id res chain seq x y z
N MET A 1 3.63 45.87 54.91
CA MET A 1 4.01 46.35 53.55
C MET A 1 5.24 45.68 52.92
N LYS A 2 5.99 44.78 53.60
CA LYS A 2 7.13 44.06 52.98
C LYS A 2 6.79 42.67 52.42
N THR A 3 5.66 42.07 52.79
CA THR A 3 5.30 40.69 52.45
C THR A 3 4.50 40.53 51.14
N MET A 4 3.82 41.58 50.65
CA MET A 4 3.05 41.49 49.39
C MET A 4 3.91 41.73 48.13
N ARG A 5 5.04 42.44 48.22
CA ARG A 5 5.93 42.67 47.07
C ARG A 5 6.67 41.41 46.61
N THR A 6 7.00 40.50 47.52
CA THR A 6 7.76 39.29 47.22
C THR A 6 6.91 38.22 46.54
N GLN A 7 5.60 38.15 46.84
CA GLN A 7 4.69 37.20 46.18
C GLN A 7 4.38 37.59 44.73
N HIS A 8 4.36 38.89 44.39
CA HIS A 8 4.11 39.32 43.00
C HIS A 8 5.34 39.15 42.09
N LEU A 9 6.55 39.23 42.64
CA LEU A 9 7.79 38.97 41.90
C LEU A 9 8.02 37.48 41.61
N ILE A 10 7.59 36.58 42.50
CA ILE A 10 7.71 35.12 42.29
C ILE A 10 6.68 34.61 41.27
N VAL A 11 5.46 35.15 41.28
CA VAL A 11 4.43 34.80 40.28
C VAL A 11 4.77 35.33 38.89
N ALA A 12 5.35 36.54 38.78
CA ALA A 12 5.82 37.07 37.50
C ALA A 12 7.01 36.29 36.93
N ALA A 13 7.94 35.83 37.78
CA ALA A 13 9.06 34.99 37.35
C ALA A 13 8.64 33.57 36.95
N LEU A 14 7.62 32.99 37.61
CA LEU A 14 7.08 31.67 37.22
C LEU A 14 6.27 31.72 35.92
N VAL A 15 5.55 32.82 35.66
CA VAL A 15 4.80 33.00 34.40
C VAL A 15 5.74 33.30 33.23
N CYS A 16 6.84 34.03 33.43
CA CYS A 16 7.89 34.18 32.41
C CYS A 16 8.67 32.87 32.18
N ALA A 17 8.93 32.07 33.21
CA ALA A 17 9.60 30.77 33.06
C ALA A 17 8.71 29.72 32.39
N LEU A 18 7.39 29.71 32.65
CA LEU A 18 6.46 28.83 31.93
C LEU A 18 6.19 29.30 30.49
N ALA A 19 6.25 30.60 30.20
CA ALA A 19 6.13 31.13 28.83
C ALA A 19 7.39 30.89 27.98
N LEU A 20 8.54 30.61 28.60
CA LEU A 20 9.80 30.25 27.92
C LEU A 20 9.98 28.75 27.72
N THR A 21 9.14 27.89 28.31
CA THR A 21 9.23 26.42 28.17
C THR A 21 8.19 25.78 27.25
N THR A 22 7.28 26.55 26.64
CA THR A 22 6.17 26.01 25.82
C THR A 22 6.26 26.26 24.31
N THR A 23 7.41 26.64 23.75
CA THR A 23 7.60 26.62 22.28
C THR A 23 9.06 26.36 21.89
N ILE A 24 9.58 25.19 22.24
CA ILE A 24 10.48 24.47 21.32
C ILE A 24 9.77 23.17 20.97
N ALA A 25 8.58 23.30 20.38
CA ALA A 25 8.24 22.32 19.36
C ALA A 25 9.31 22.51 18.30
N HIS A 26 10.25 21.55 18.18
CA HIS A 26 11.03 21.44 16.95
C HIS A 26 9.99 21.50 15.83
N ALA A 27 10.01 22.54 15.01
CA ALA A 27 9.26 22.54 13.77
C ALA A 27 9.69 21.24 13.08
N ALA A 28 8.75 20.29 12.95
CA ALA A 28 9.03 19.05 12.25
C ALA A 28 9.65 19.44 10.91
N ASP A 29 10.79 18.84 10.55
CA ASP A 29 11.43 19.13 9.27
C ASP A 29 10.37 18.99 8.17
N ALA A 30 10.09 20.09 7.48
CA ALA A 30 8.98 20.20 6.55
C ALA A 30 9.14 19.27 5.34
N LEU A 31 10.39 18.95 5.00
CA LEU A 31 10.80 18.20 3.82
C LEU A 31 11.96 17.25 4.21
N PRO A 32 11.70 16.22 5.04
CA PRO A 32 12.74 15.44 5.69
C PRO A 32 13.61 14.62 4.74
N SER A 33 13.06 14.16 3.61
CA SER A 33 13.80 13.42 2.58
C SER A 33 14.47 14.32 1.54
N TRP A 34 14.40 15.63 1.70
CA TRP A 34 15.21 16.58 0.93
C TRP A 34 16.50 16.89 1.70
N ASN A 35 17.63 16.88 0.99
CA ASN A 35 18.91 17.36 1.52
C ASN A 35 18.82 18.85 1.83
N ASP A 36 19.52 19.28 2.88
CA ASP A 36 19.62 20.70 3.18
C ASP A 36 20.48 21.38 2.11
N GLY A 37 19.91 22.39 1.45
CA GLY A 37 20.53 23.04 0.31
C GLY A 37 19.62 24.07 -0.35
N ALA A 38 20.11 24.70 -1.41
CA ALA A 38 19.43 25.80 -2.09
C ALA A 38 18.04 25.40 -2.63
N VAL A 39 17.88 24.15 -3.09
CA VAL A 39 16.61 23.65 -3.63
C VAL A 39 15.56 23.50 -2.53
N LYS A 40 15.87 22.84 -1.41
CA LYS A 40 14.96 22.75 -0.26
C LYS A 40 14.59 24.14 0.28
N GLN A 41 15.57 25.03 0.35
CA GLN A 41 15.38 26.41 0.81
C GLN A 41 14.44 27.18 -0.11
N SER A 42 14.60 27.11 -1.44
CA SER A 42 13.76 27.86 -2.38
C SER A 42 12.29 27.47 -2.27
N VAL A 43 11.98 26.18 -2.07
CA VAL A 43 10.61 25.69 -1.83
C VAL A 43 10.05 26.27 -0.53
N VAL A 44 10.79 26.15 0.57
CA VAL A 44 10.33 26.61 1.90
C VAL A 44 10.14 28.13 1.92
N GLU A 45 11.07 28.88 1.33
CA GLU A 45 11.01 30.33 1.23
C GLU A 45 9.85 30.81 0.37
N PHE A 46 9.59 30.18 -0.78
CA PHE A 46 8.44 30.49 -1.61
C PHE A 46 7.13 30.31 -0.83
N VAL A 47 6.96 29.16 -0.17
CA VAL A 47 5.77 28.87 0.62
C VAL A 47 5.60 29.88 1.74
N ALA A 48 6.66 30.15 2.52
CA ALA A 48 6.62 31.14 3.59
C ALA A 48 6.26 32.55 3.08
N LYS A 49 6.78 32.93 1.90
CA LYS A 49 6.53 34.22 1.27
C LYS A 49 5.05 34.40 0.89
N VAL A 50 4.43 33.38 0.27
CA VAL A 50 3.03 33.49 -0.19
C VAL A 50 1.99 33.20 0.89
N THR A 51 2.38 32.59 2.01
CA THR A 51 1.46 32.31 3.13
C THR A 51 1.53 33.32 4.27
N LYS A 52 2.55 34.20 4.31
CA LYS A 52 2.69 35.24 5.33
C LYS A 52 1.59 36.31 5.22
N GLU A 53 0.61 36.25 6.11
CA GLU A 53 -0.47 37.24 6.19
C GLU A 53 0.07 38.68 6.32
N GLY A 54 -0.50 39.61 5.55
CA GLY A 54 -0.06 41.00 5.48
C GLY A 54 1.26 41.24 4.72
N GLY A 55 1.90 40.19 4.19
CA GLY A 55 3.06 40.30 3.31
C GLY A 55 2.68 40.80 1.91
N GLN A 56 3.65 41.43 1.22
CA GLN A 56 3.46 41.95 -0.14
C GLN A 56 3.06 40.86 -1.16
N ASP A 57 3.55 39.65 -0.96
CA ASP A 57 3.33 38.50 -1.84
C ASP A 57 2.29 37.51 -1.30
N PHE A 58 1.55 37.90 -0.25
CA PHE A 58 0.52 37.06 0.32
C PHE A 58 -0.52 36.66 -0.73
N VAL A 59 -0.78 35.36 -0.84
CA VAL A 59 -1.84 34.80 -1.67
C VAL A 59 -2.90 34.21 -0.76
N PRO A 60 -4.20 34.55 -0.90
CA PRO A 60 -5.25 33.94 -0.10
C PRO A 60 -5.36 32.44 -0.37
N PRO A 61 -5.70 31.58 0.61
CA PRO A 61 -5.75 30.13 0.44
C PRO A 61 -6.55 29.65 -0.79
N ALA A 62 -7.64 30.35 -1.14
CA ALA A 62 -8.46 30.01 -2.30
C ALA A 62 -7.73 30.11 -3.65
N GLU A 63 -6.61 30.85 -3.71
CA GLU A 63 -5.81 31.13 -4.91
C GLU A 63 -4.46 30.39 -4.91
N ARG A 64 -4.13 29.67 -3.83
CA ARG A 64 -2.89 28.88 -3.72
C ARG A 64 -3.00 27.58 -4.51
N ILE A 65 -2.92 27.68 -5.82
CA ILE A 65 -2.99 26.53 -6.73
C ILE A 65 -1.57 26.07 -7.08
N ALA A 66 -1.27 24.79 -6.88
CA ALA A 66 -0.06 24.13 -7.34
C ALA A 66 -0.41 23.02 -8.33
N VAL A 67 0.33 22.91 -9.44
CA VAL A 67 0.12 21.88 -10.47
C VAL A 67 1.35 20.99 -10.64
N PHE A 68 1.13 19.69 -10.80
CA PHE A 68 2.18 18.68 -10.89
C PHE A 68 1.93 17.80 -12.12
N ASP A 69 2.97 17.52 -12.91
CA ASP A 69 2.92 16.31 -13.73
C ASP A 69 2.94 15.06 -12.83
N ASN A 70 2.61 13.89 -13.38
CA ASN A 70 2.67 12.61 -12.70
C ASN A 70 3.88 11.77 -13.14
N ASP A 71 3.92 11.35 -14.40
CA ASP A 71 5.00 10.52 -14.96
C ASP A 71 6.34 11.27 -14.89
N GLY A 72 7.35 10.68 -14.24
CA GLY A 72 8.67 11.30 -14.05
C GLY A 72 8.71 12.48 -13.06
N THR A 73 7.58 12.90 -12.50
CA THR A 73 7.50 14.01 -11.53
C THR A 73 7.02 13.57 -10.16
N LEU A 74 5.98 12.73 -10.07
CA LEU A 74 5.48 12.16 -8.82
C LEU A 74 5.85 10.67 -8.66
N TRP A 75 6.09 9.97 -9.77
CA TRP A 75 6.55 8.57 -9.78
C TRP A 75 7.46 8.25 -10.96
N ALA A 76 8.08 7.07 -10.92
CA ALA A 76 8.97 6.59 -11.98
C ALA A 76 8.22 6.28 -13.29
N GLU A 77 8.82 6.70 -14.42
CA GLU A 77 8.29 6.47 -15.77
C GLU A 77 9.23 5.65 -16.68
N GLN A 78 10.35 5.16 -16.15
CA GLN A 78 11.30 4.33 -16.91
C GLN A 78 11.09 2.84 -16.61
N PRO A 79 11.32 1.95 -17.60
CA PRO A 79 11.73 2.24 -18.98
C PRO A 79 10.57 2.65 -19.91
N LEU A 80 9.33 2.58 -19.43
CA LEU A 80 8.12 3.03 -20.13
C LEU A 80 7.15 3.65 -19.12
N PRO A 81 6.35 4.67 -19.51
CA PRO A 81 5.30 5.21 -18.65
C PRO A 81 4.36 4.10 -18.15
N VAL A 82 3.89 4.18 -16.91
CA VAL A 82 3.14 3.10 -16.25
C VAL A 82 1.85 2.77 -17.01
N GLN A 83 1.15 3.79 -17.54
CA GLN A 83 -0.06 3.56 -18.31
C GLN A 83 0.20 2.74 -19.60
N LEU A 84 1.41 2.81 -20.15
CA LEU A 84 1.76 1.99 -21.29
C LEU A 84 1.83 0.51 -20.87
N TYR A 85 2.41 0.18 -19.72
CA TYR A 85 2.35 -1.18 -19.18
C TYR A 85 0.92 -1.68 -18.98
N PHE A 86 0.05 -0.84 -18.43
CA PHE A 86 -1.37 -1.15 -18.33
C PHE A 86 -1.98 -1.45 -19.71
N ALA A 87 -1.72 -0.61 -20.71
CA ALA A 87 -2.22 -0.82 -22.06
C ALA A 87 -1.68 -2.12 -22.69
N LEU A 88 -0.42 -2.49 -22.42
CA LEU A 88 0.17 -3.76 -22.87
C LEU A 88 -0.64 -4.95 -22.33
N ASP A 89 -0.91 -4.96 -21.03
CA ASP A 89 -1.64 -6.07 -20.39
C ASP A 89 -3.11 -6.08 -20.82
N ARG A 90 -3.71 -4.91 -21.05
CA ARG A 90 -5.06 -4.80 -21.62
C ARG A 90 -5.12 -5.36 -23.04
N VAL A 91 -4.15 -5.08 -23.91
CA VAL A 91 -4.12 -5.68 -25.25
C VAL A 91 -4.06 -7.20 -25.16
N LYS A 92 -3.19 -7.76 -24.31
CA LYS A 92 -3.10 -9.21 -24.13
C LYS A 92 -4.43 -9.81 -23.65
N ALA A 93 -5.08 -9.17 -22.68
CA ALA A 93 -6.36 -9.62 -22.14
C ALA A 93 -7.50 -9.56 -23.17
N LEU A 94 -7.48 -8.57 -24.07
CA LEU A 94 -8.50 -8.36 -25.10
C LEU A 94 -8.20 -9.10 -26.41
N ALA A 95 -6.96 -9.51 -26.66
CA ALA A 95 -6.54 -10.15 -27.91
C ALA A 95 -7.40 -11.36 -28.35
N PRO A 96 -7.94 -12.22 -27.46
CA PRO A 96 -8.86 -13.29 -27.88
C PRO A 96 -10.15 -12.79 -28.55
N GLN A 97 -10.56 -11.55 -28.26
CA GLN A 97 -11.74 -10.90 -28.83
C GLN A 97 -11.42 -10.10 -30.10
N HIS A 98 -10.14 -9.92 -30.42
CA HIS A 98 -9.63 -9.10 -31.52
C HIS A 98 -8.65 -9.90 -32.40
N PRO A 99 -9.14 -10.85 -33.21
CA PRO A 99 -8.27 -11.68 -34.05
C PRO A 99 -7.45 -10.86 -35.05
N GLU A 100 -7.94 -9.68 -35.46
CA GLU A 100 -7.25 -8.75 -36.35
C GLU A 100 -5.96 -8.15 -35.75
N TRP A 101 -5.84 -8.12 -34.41
CA TRP A 101 -4.62 -7.61 -33.74
C TRP A 101 -3.40 -8.49 -33.95
N LYS A 102 -3.56 -9.72 -34.45
CA LYS A 102 -2.43 -10.59 -34.82
C LYS A 102 -1.62 -10.05 -36.00
N THR A 103 -2.22 -9.23 -36.85
CA THR A 103 -1.60 -8.70 -38.06
C THR A 103 -1.64 -7.18 -38.16
N LYS A 104 -2.54 -6.51 -37.41
CA LYS A 104 -2.66 -5.05 -37.38
C LYS A 104 -1.65 -4.43 -36.40
N GLU A 105 -0.82 -3.51 -36.88
CA GLU A 105 0.04 -2.68 -36.03
C GLU A 105 -0.74 -1.54 -35.35
N PRO A 106 -0.32 -1.05 -34.16
CA PRO A 106 0.85 -1.48 -33.37
C PRO A 106 0.62 -2.77 -32.53
N PHE A 107 -0.60 -3.33 -32.55
CA PHE A 107 -0.98 -4.49 -31.72
C PHE A 107 -0.18 -5.75 -32.03
N ALA A 108 0.10 -6.01 -33.31
CA ALA A 108 0.82 -7.20 -33.75
C ALA A 108 2.26 -7.25 -33.20
N SER A 109 3.01 -6.14 -33.29
CA SER A 109 4.34 -6.03 -32.71
C SER A 109 4.30 -6.11 -31.19
N LEU A 110 3.30 -5.48 -30.58
CA LEU A 110 3.10 -5.47 -29.13
C LEU A 110 2.83 -6.88 -28.57
N LEU A 111 1.97 -7.67 -29.23
CA LEU A 111 1.67 -9.06 -28.87
C LEU A 111 2.88 -9.99 -29.02
N LYS A 112 3.86 -9.64 -29.88
CA LYS A 112 5.13 -10.35 -30.04
C LYS A 112 6.21 -9.88 -29.04
N GLY A 113 5.90 -8.91 -28.18
CA GLY A 113 6.87 -8.32 -27.24
C GLY A 113 7.84 -7.33 -27.90
N ASP A 114 7.62 -6.94 -29.16
CA ASP A 114 8.44 -5.96 -29.87
C ASP A 114 7.94 -4.54 -29.60
N LEU A 115 8.24 -4.07 -28.38
CA LEU A 115 7.90 -2.72 -27.92
C LEU A 115 8.54 -1.63 -28.77
N LYS A 116 9.74 -1.88 -29.30
CA LYS A 116 10.47 -0.92 -30.13
C LYS A 116 9.69 -0.64 -31.42
N THR A 117 9.24 -1.71 -32.10
CA THR A 117 8.46 -1.59 -33.33
C THR A 117 7.08 -1.02 -33.05
N ALA A 118 6.39 -1.52 -32.01
CA ALA A 118 5.06 -1.03 -31.62
C ALA A 118 5.01 0.48 -31.35
N LEU A 119 6.10 1.05 -30.81
CA LEU A 119 6.19 2.48 -30.49
C LEU A 119 6.86 3.33 -31.59
N THR A 120 7.11 2.77 -32.78
CA THR A 120 7.75 3.52 -33.88
C THR A 120 6.88 4.67 -34.37
N GLY A 121 5.56 4.54 -34.28
CA GLY A 121 4.61 5.60 -34.63
C GLY A 121 4.52 6.75 -33.63
N GLY A 122 5.33 6.75 -32.56
CA GLY A 122 5.36 7.81 -31.55
C GLY A 122 4.00 8.05 -30.89
N ASP A 123 3.64 9.31 -30.69
CA ASP A 123 2.39 9.74 -30.05
C ASP A 123 1.14 9.15 -30.73
N HIS A 124 1.16 8.94 -32.05
CA HIS A 124 0.03 8.36 -32.78
C HIS A 124 -0.18 6.88 -32.43
N ALA A 125 0.88 6.08 -32.37
CA ALA A 125 0.80 4.67 -31.98
C ALA A 125 0.39 4.52 -30.50
N LEU A 126 0.87 5.41 -29.64
CA LEU A 126 0.46 5.46 -28.23
C LEU A 126 -1.03 5.79 -28.11
N LEU A 127 -1.51 6.79 -28.87
CA LEU A 127 -2.92 7.17 -28.92
C LEU A 127 -3.80 6.02 -29.41
N GLU A 128 -3.45 5.35 -30.51
CA GLU A 128 -4.21 4.21 -31.03
C GLU A 128 -4.29 3.07 -30.02
N LEU A 129 -3.18 2.75 -29.34
CA LEU A 129 -3.12 1.72 -28.31
C LEU A 129 -4.02 2.06 -27.12
N LEU A 130 -3.94 3.29 -26.62
CA LEU A 130 -4.76 3.77 -25.51
C LEU A 130 -6.24 3.77 -25.91
N MET A 131 -6.60 4.30 -27.08
CA MET A 131 -7.98 4.32 -27.55
C MET A 131 -8.59 2.91 -27.66
N ALA A 132 -7.85 1.96 -28.23
CA ALA A 132 -8.35 0.60 -28.43
C ALA A 132 -8.50 -0.19 -27.12
N THR A 133 -7.70 0.11 -26.10
CA THR A 133 -7.74 -0.61 -24.81
C THR A 133 -8.67 0.01 -23.78
N HIS A 134 -9.10 1.26 -23.99
CA HIS A 134 -9.84 2.07 -23.01
C HIS A 134 -11.30 2.38 -23.42
N ALA A 135 -11.71 2.11 -24.66
CA ALA A 135 -13.05 2.41 -25.16
C ALA A 135 -14.03 1.22 -25.11
N GLY A 136 -15.33 1.50 -25.18
CA GLY A 136 -16.43 0.52 -25.28
C GLY A 136 -17.06 0.12 -23.94
N ASN A 137 -16.31 0.21 -22.85
CA ASN A 137 -16.79 0.03 -21.48
C ASN A 137 -17.36 1.32 -20.89
N THR A 138 -18.00 1.21 -19.73
CA THR A 138 -18.40 2.35 -18.91
C THR A 138 -17.22 2.90 -18.10
N THR A 139 -17.34 4.15 -17.64
CA THR A 139 -16.38 4.78 -16.73
C THR A 139 -16.15 3.93 -15.47
N ALA A 140 -17.21 3.36 -14.89
CA ALA A 140 -17.15 2.52 -13.69
C ALA A 140 -16.47 1.16 -13.94
N GLU A 141 -16.77 0.51 -15.06
CA GLU A 141 -16.10 -0.74 -15.46
C GLU A 141 -14.60 -0.51 -15.67
N PHE A 142 -14.22 0.60 -16.33
CA PHE A 142 -12.82 0.93 -16.53
C PHE A 142 -12.11 1.27 -15.21
N GLU A 143 -12.76 2.02 -14.32
CA GLU A 143 -12.23 2.32 -12.99
C GLU A 143 -11.90 1.01 -12.23
N GLN A 144 -12.79 0.02 -12.27
CA GLN A 144 -12.54 -1.27 -11.63
C GLN A 144 -11.36 -2.00 -12.28
N ILE A 145 -11.30 -2.04 -13.61
CA ILE A 145 -10.17 -2.64 -14.35
C ILE A 145 -8.83 -2.02 -13.92
N VAL A 146 -8.78 -0.69 -13.78
CA VAL A 146 -7.57 0.00 -13.33
C VAL A 146 -7.27 -0.32 -11.86
N LYS A 147 -8.27 -0.32 -10.98
CA LYS A 147 -8.10 -0.68 -9.55
C LYS A 147 -7.52 -2.08 -9.39
N ASP A 148 -8.05 -3.05 -10.13
CA ASP A 148 -7.59 -4.44 -10.07
C ASP A 148 -6.15 -4.58 -10.58
N TRP A 149 -5.84 -3.91 -11.70
CA TRP A 149 -4.49 -3.93 -12.26
C TRP A 149 -3.49 -3.24 -11.33
N ILE A 150 -3.75 -2.01 -10.91
CA ILE A 150 -2.79 -1.20 -10.14
C ILE A 150 -2.53 -1.76 -8.74
N ALA A 151 -3.46 -2.55 -8.19
CA ALA A 151 -3.30 -3.21 -6.90
C ALA A 151 -2.24 -4.32 -6.91
N THR A 152 -1.94 -4.90 -8.09
CA THR A 152 -1.06 -6.07 -8.21
C THR A 152 0.08 -5.89 -9.21
N ALA A 153 -0.01 -4.91 -10.09
CA ALA A 153 0.97 -4.66 -11.14
C ALA A 153 2.31 -4.20 -10.55
N LYS A 154 3.36 -4.94 -10.91
CA LYS A 154 4.72 -4.73 -10.46
C LYS A 154 5.60 -4.28 -11.61
N HIS A 155 6.48 -3.33 -11.33
CA HIS A 155 7.47 -2.88 -12.28
C HIS A 155 8.49 -3.99 -12.58
N PRO A 156 8.77 -4.30 -13.86
CA PRO A 156 9.46 -5.54 -14.24
C PRO A 156 10.92 -5.63 -13.77
N LYS A 157 11.60 -4.49 -13.59
CA LYS A 157 13.02 -4.47 -13.15
C LYS A 157 13.16 -4.47 -11.62
N THR A 158 12.23 -3.83 -10.92
CA THR A 158 12.37 -3.55 -9.48
C THR A 158 11.53 -4.50 -8.64
N GLY A 159 10.51 -5.15 -9.21
CA GLY A 159 9.60 -6.04 -8.51
C GLY A 159 8.62 -5.33 -7.55
N ARG A 160 8.68 -3.99 -7.47
CA ARG A 160 7.82 -3.18 -6.62
C ARG A 160 6.49 -2.90 -7.30
N LEU A 161 5.43 -2.70 -6.51
CA LEU A 161 4.18 -2.17 -7.05
C LEU A 161 4.44 -0.79 -7.67
N TYR A 162 3.76 -0.46 -8.77
CA TYR A 162 3.92 0.87 -9.39
C TYR A 162 3.56 2.00 -8.41
N THR A 163 2.57 1.79 -7.54
CA THR A 163 2.16 2.73 -6.49
C THR A 163 3.18 2.89 -5.35
N GLU A 164 4.19 2.02 -5.27
CA GLU A 164 5.34 2.16 -4.36
C GLU A 164 6.55 2.82 -5.04
N MET A 165 6.51 3.01 -6.36
CA MET A 165 7.54 3.70 -7.14
C MET A 165 7.26 5.19 -7.28
N VAL A 166 6.57 5.76 -6.30
CA VAL A 166 6.34 7.19 -6.12
C VAL A 166 7.53 7.84 -5.43
N TYR A 167 7.77 9.13 -5.65
CA TYR A 167 8.91 9.81 -5.04
C TYR A 167 8.56 10.33 -3.64
N GLN A 168 9.22 9.77 -2.62
CA GLN A 168 9.04 10.13 -1.21
C GLN A 168 9.19 11.65 -0.97
N PRO A 169 10.22 12.34 -1.52
CA PRO A 169 10.37 13.79 -1.38
C PRO A 169 9.18 14.57 -1.96
N MET A 170 8.55 14.06 -3.02
CA MET A 170 7.38 14.69 -3.63
C MET A 170 6.09 14.43 -2.83
N LEU A 171 5.96 13.28 -2.17
CA LEU A 171 4.87 13.05 -1.20
C LEU A 171 4.95 14.05 -0.04
N GLU A 172 6.15 14.31 0.46
CA GLU A 172 6.39 15.32 1.50
C GLU A 172 6.04 16.72 1.03
N LEU A 173 6.44 17.08 -0.20
CA LEU A 173 6.11 18.36 -0.80
C LEU A 173 4.60 18.56 -0.96
N LEU A 174 3.88 17.54 -1.44
CA LEU A 174 2.42 17.57 -1.54
C LEU A 174 1.77 17.79 -0.18
N ALA A 175 2.24 17.09 0.86
CA ALA A 175 1.75 17.26 2.23
C ALA A 175 2.07 18.66 2.78
N TYR A 176 3.29 19.15 2.57
CA TYR A 176 3.74 20.47 3.02
C TYR A 176 2.93 21.60 2.39
N LEU A 177 2.70 21.56 1.07
CA LEU A 177 1.87 22.55 0.38
C LEU A 177 0.43 22.53 0.89
N ARG A 178 -0.15 21.34 1.07
CA ARG A 178 -1.52 21.18 1.59
C ARG A 178 -1.66 21.73 3.01
N ALA A 179 -0.69 21.46 3.89
CA ALA A 179 -0.65 22.01 5.23
C ALA A 179 -0.56 23.54 5.24
N ASN A 180 -0.05 24.14 4.16
CA ASN A 180 0.04 25.58 3.94
C ASN A 180 -1.12 26.14 3.10
N GLY A 181 -2.20 25.38 2.95
CA GLY A 181 -3.45 25.83 2.32
C GLY A 181 -3.42 25.85 0.79
N PHE A 182 -2.49 25.14 0.16
CA PHE A 182 -2.51 24.94 -1.28
C PHE A 182 -3.53 23.87 -1.69
N LYS A 183 -4.05 24.01 -2.91
CA LYS A 183 -4.76 22.95 -3.65
C LYS A 183 -3.80 22.39 -4.69
N ASN A 184 -3.50 21.10 -4.57
CA ASN A 184 -2.55 20.41 -5.45
C ASN A 184 -3.33 19.70 -6.55
N TYR A 185 -3.04 20.01 -7.80
CA TYR A 185 -3.64 19.38 -8.98
C TYR A 185 -2.60 18.54 -9.73
N ILE A 186 -3.04 17.42 -10.30
CA ILE A 186 -2.27 16.71 -11.33
C ILE A 186 -2.66 17.27 -12.70
N VAL A 187 -1.69 17.53 -13.57
CA VAL A 187 -1.84 17.97 -14.96
C VAL A 187 -0.86 17.16 -15.81
N SER A 188 -1.37 16.09 -16.46
CA SER A 188 -0.52 15.05 -17.03
C SER A 188 -0.97 14.58 -18.40
N GLY A 189 -0.01 14.26 -19.27
CA GLY A 189 -0.28 13.64 -20.56
C GLY A 189 -0.93 12.25 -20.43
N GLY A 190 -0.79 11.60 -19.26
CA GLY A 190 -1.46 10.35 -18.93
C GLY A 190 -2.99 10.44 -18.89
N GLY A 191 -3.65 9.29 -19.03
CA GLY A 191 -5.11 9.20 -19.05
C GLY A 191 -5.74 9.59 -17.72
N ILE A 192 -6.65 10.57 -17.73
CA ILE A 192 -7.33 11.07 -16.53
C ILE A 192 -8.07 9.96 -15.75
N GLU A 193 -8.74 9.05 -16.47
CA GLU A 193 -9.46 7.91 -15.88
C GLU A 193 -8.55 6.75 -15.48
N PHE A 194 -7.28 6.75 -15.90
CA PHE A 194 -6.27 5.82 -15.40
C PHE A 194 -5.69 6.29 -14.06
N MET A 195 -5.56 7.60 -13.85
CA MET A 195 -4.97 8.16 -12.61
C MET A 195 -5.99 8.24 -11.46
N ARG A 196 -7.18 8.78 -11.72
CA ARG A 196 -8.24 8.98 -10.71
C ARG A 196 -8.52 7.82 -9.75
N PRO A 197 -8.47 6.53 -10.16
CA PRO A 197 -8.83 5.43 -9.27
C PRO A 197 -7.87 5.20 -8.09
N TRP A 198 -6.66 5.78 -8.10
CA TRP A 198 -5.63 5.48 -7.10
C TRP A 198 -4.89 6.72 -6.56
N THR A 199 -4.88 7.86 -7.26
CA THR A 199 -4.11 9.05 -6.84
C THR A 199 -4.53 9.61 -5.48
N GLU A 200 -5.79 9.48 -5.08
CA GLU A 200 -6.23 9.98 -3.77
C GLU A 200 -5.59 9.19 -2.64
N LYS A 201 -5.56 7.86 -2.75
CA LYS A 201 -4.94 6.98 -1.76
C LYS A 201 -3.42 7.18 -1.68
N VAL A 202 -2.77 7.43 -2.82
CA VAL A 202 -1.31 7.46 -2.92
C VAL A 202 -0.73 8.86 -2.71
N TYR A 203 -1.35 9.90 -3.28
CA TYR A 203 -0.87 11.29 -3.25
C TYR A 203 -1.74 12.22 -2.38
N GLY A 204 -2.91 11.76 -1.93
CA GLY A 204 -3.92 12.63 -1.31
C GLY A 204 -4.56 13.61 -2.31
N ILE A 205 -4.49 13.35 -3.62
CA ILE A 205 -5.08 14.21 -4.65
C ILE A 205 -6.39 13.57 -5.13
N PRO A 206 -7.56 14.16 -4.79
CA PRO A 206 -8.86 13.58 -5.10
C PRO A 206 -9.19 13.66 -6.60
N PRO A 207 -10.14 12.86 -7.12
CA PRO A 207 -10.40 12.74 -8.56
C PRO A 207 -10.71 14.06 -9.29
N GLU A 208 -11.35 15.02 -8.63
CA GLU A 208 -11.67 16.35 -9.17
C GLU A 208 -10.45 17.29 -9.28
N GLN A 209 -9.32 16.92 -8.67
CA GLN A 209 -8.03 17.61 -8.78
C GLN A 209 -7.06 16.88 -9.73
N VAL A 210 -7.53 15.86 -10.44
CA VAL A 210 -6.77 15.15 -11.47
C VAL A 210 -7.23 15.62 -12.85
N ILE A 211 -6.30 16.20 -13.62
CA ILE A 211 -6.45 16.62 -15.00
C ILE A 211 -5.49 15.77 -15.84
N GLY A 212 -5.97 15.28 -16.98
CA GLY A 212 -5.14 14.53 -17.90
C GLY A 212 -5.82 14.30 -19.24
N SER A 213 -5.13 13.59 -20.13
CA SER A 213 -5.66 13.21 -21.43
C SER A 213 -6.96 12.41 -21.28
N SER A 214 -7.93 12.67 -22.15
CA SER A 214 -9.28 12.11 -22.04
C SER A 214 -9.86 11.70 -23.38
N ILE A 215 -10.73 10.69 -23.37
CA ILE A 215 -11.60 10.33 -24.49
C ILE A 215 -13.02 10.81 -24.23
N LYS A 216 -13.84 10.92 -25.28
CA LYS A 216 -15.22 11.36 -25.13
C LYS A 216 -16.04 10.32 -24.39
N THR A 217 -16.98 10.78 -23.59
CA THR A 217 -17.98 9.94 -22.93
C THR A 217 -19.37 10.26 -23.46
N LYS A 218 -20.24 9.25 -23.52
CA LYS A 218 -21.65 9.38 -23.89
C LYS A 218 -22.54 8.89 -22.75
N PHE A 219 -23.55 9.68 -22.41
CA PHE A 219 -24.60 9.26 -21.49
C PHE A 219 -25.55 8.27 -22.17
N GLU A 220 -25.80 7.14 -21.52
CA GLU A 220 -26.70 6.10 -22.00
C GLU A 220 -27.46 5.44 -20.83
N LEU A 221 -28.59 4.79 -21.13
CA LEU A 221 -29.25 3.88 -20.19
C LEU A 221 -28.91 2.45 -20.59
N ARG A 222 -28.19 1.71 -19.74
CA ARG A 222 -27.95 0.27 -19.88
C ARG A 222 -28.75 -0.47 -18.81
N ASP A 223 -29.68 -1.34 -19.24
CA ASP A 223 -30.61 -2.04 -18.34
C ASP A 223 -31.36 -1.12 -17.37
N GLY A 224 -31.77 0.06 -17.88
CA GLY A 224 -32.46 1.08 -17.10
C GLY A 224 -31.57 1.90 -16.14
N LYS A 225 -30.26 1.66 -16.10
CA LYS A 225 -29.31 2.40 -15.25
C LYS A 225 -28.56 3.47 -16.05
N PRO A 226 -28.46 4.72 -15.54
CA PRO A 226 -27.68 5.77 -16.17
C PRO A 226 -26.18 5.48 -16.06
N VAL A 227 -25.51 5.47 -17.21
CA VAL A 227 -24.06 5.22 -17.29
C VAL A 227 -23.39 6.20 -18.25
N LEU A 228 -22.08 6.38 -18.08
CA LEU A 228 -21.22 7.05 -19.05
C LEU A 228 -20.40 5.99 -19.78
N VAL A 229 -20.58 5.89 -21.09
CA VAL A 229 -19.87 4.98 -21.97
C VAL A 229 -18.69 5.70 -22.60
N ARG A 230 -17.52 5.07 -22.58
CA ARG A 230 -16.28 5.59 -23.14
C ARG A 230 -16.22 5.35 -24.64
N LEU A 231 -16.14 6.42 -25.43
CA LEU A 231 -16.10 6.36 -26.89
C LEU A 231 -14.66 6.26 -27.40
N PRO A 232 -14.41 5.58 -28.53
CA PRO A 232 -13.10 5.52 -29.17
C PRO A 232 -12.82 6.83 -29.92
N GLN A 233 -12.85 7.96 -29.22
CA GLN A 233 -12.59 9.29 -29.77
C GLN A 233 -11.85 10.14 -28.73
N LEU A 234 -10.71 10.71 -29.11
CA LEU A 234 -9.99 11.68 -28.29
C LEU A 234 -10.89 12.88 -27.95
N ASN A 235 -10.92 13.26 -26.68
CA ASN A 235 -11.56 14.48 -26.21
C ASN A 235 -10.53 15.59 -26.03
N PHE A 236 -9.44 15.30 -25.31
CA PHE A 236 -8.38 16.26 -25.04
C PHE A 236 -7.03 15.55 -24.83
N ASN A 237 -5.95 16.16 -25.32
CA ASN A 237 -4.57 15.72 -25.08
C ASN A 237 -3.89 16.73 -24.12
N ASP A 238 -3.59 16.30 -22.91
CA ASP A 238 -3.08 17.16 -21.83
C ASP A 238 -1.55 17.15 -21.74
N ASP A 239 -0.90 17.46 -22.86
CA ASP A 239 0.56 17.52 -22.95
C ASP A 239 1.04 18.80 -23.65
N LYS A 240 2.24 19.28 -23.31
CA LYS A 240 2.86 20.50 -23.86
C LYS A 240 1.92 21.71 -23.71
N ALA A 241 1.62 22.38 -24.81
CA ALA A 241 0.67 23.50 -24.87
C ALA A 241 -0.77 23.12 -24.49
N GLY A 242 -1.11 21.83 -24.44
CA GLY A 242 -2.37 21.33 -23.89
C GLY A 242 -2.50 21.60 -22.39
N LYS A 243 -1.40 21.50 -21.62
CA LYS A 243 -1.41 21.64 -20.15
C LYS A 243 -1.96 23.01 -19.68
N PRO A 244 -1.49 24.17 -20.20
CA PRO A 244 -2.08 25.46 -19.87
C PRO A 244 -3.57 25.59 -20.23
N VAL A 245 -3.98 24.97 -21.34
CA VAL A 245 -5.38 24.99 -21.78
C VAL A 245 -6.25 24.18 -20.82
N ALA A 246 -5.78 23.00 -20.38
CA ALA A 246 -6.49 22.17 -19.42
C ALA A 246 -6.60 22.85 -18.05
N ILE A 247 -5.51 23.49 -17.58
CA ILE A 247 -5.52 24.32 -16.38
C ILE A 247 -6.61 25.39 -16.46
N ASN A 248 -6.69 26.11 -17.57
CA ASN A 248 -7.74 27.11 -17.78
C ASN A 248 -9.15 26.51 -17.78
N GLN A 249 -9.34 25.37 -18.46
CA GLN A 249 -10.65 24.72 -18.59
C GLN A 249 -11.16 24.11 -17.27
N HIS A 250 -10.28 23.48 -16.49
CA HIS A 250 -10.67 22.70 -15.31
C HIS A 250 -10.53 23.46 -14.00
N ILE A 251 -9.51 24.30 -13.86
CA ILE A 251 -9.23 25.05 -12.63
C ILE A 251 -9.82 26.46 -12.72
N GLY A 252 -9.76 27.08 -13.90
CA GLY A 252 -10.19 28.47 -14.11
C GLY A 252 -9.33 29.50 -13.39
N ARG A 253 -8.14 29.09 -12.90
CA ARG A 253 -7.17 29.94 -12.22
C ARG A 253 -5.76 29.56 -12.64
N ARG A 254 -4.91 30.56 -12.81
CA ARG A 254 -3.48 30.35 -13.06
C ARG A 254 -2.81 29.84 -11.77
N PRO A 255 -2.01 28.77 -11.82
CA PRO A 255 -1.25 28.29 -10.68
C PRO A 255 -0.24 29.33 -10.20
N ILE A 256 0.18 29.21 -8.95
CA ILE A 256 1.31 29.97 -8.41
C ILE A 256 2.57 29.11 -8.26
N ALA A 257 2.44 27.79 -8.38
CA ALA A 257 3.57 26.85 -8.41
C ALA A 257 3.32 25.73 -9.42
N ALA A 258 4.37 25.33 -10.16
CA ALA A 258 4.33 24.25 -11.14
C ALA A 258 5.55 23.33 -11.04
N PHE A 259 5.30 22.04 -11.16
CA PHE A 259 6.30 20.98 -11.00
C PHE A 259 6.21 20.00 -12.17
N GLY A 260 7.34 19.74 -12.83
CA GLY A 260 7.44 18.83 -13.98
C GLY A 260 8.81 18.16 -14.07
N ASN A 261 9.09 17.48 -15.17
CA ASN A 261 10.41 16.86 -15.41
C ASN A 261 10.86 16.88 -16.88
N SER A 262 10.00 17.28 -17.82
CA SER A 262 10.27 17.10 -19.25
C SER A 262 9.89 18.30 -20.11
N VAL A 263 10.22 18.24 -21.41
CA VAL A 263 9.75 19.23 -22.39
C VAL A 263 8.22 19.27 -22.51
N GLY A 264 7.51 18.20 -22.11
CA GLY A 264 6.05 18.18 -22.03
C GLY A 264 5.48 19.18 -21.00
N ASP A 265 6.30 19.59 -20.04
CA ASP A 265 5.89 20.49 -18.96
C ASP A 265 6.20 21.96 -19.26
N GLN A 266 7.08 22.24 -20.23
CA GLN A 266 7.65 23.57 -20.42
C GLN A 266 6.58 24.68 -20.44
N GLN A 267 5.51 24.51 -21.22
CA GLN A 267 4.45 25.53 -21.30
C GLN A 267 3.62 25.64 -20.02
N MET A 268 3.49 24.58 -19.21
CA MET A 268 2.85 24.63 -17.90
C MET A 268 3.67 25.49 -16.92
N LEU A 269 4.99 25.32 -16.91
CA LEU A 269 5.89 26.14 -16.09
C LEU A 269 5.92 27.60 -16.59
N GLU A 270 6.06 27.84 -17.90
CA GLU A 270 5.99 29.18 -18.50
C GLU A 270 4.66 29.88 -18.19
N TYR A 271 3.54 29.15 -18.30
CA TYR A 271 2.22 29.69 -17.97
C TYR A 271 2.10 30.02 -16.48
N THR A 272 2.70 29.25 -15.58
CA THR A 272 2.69 29.58 -14.15
C THR A 272 3.53 30.84 -13.89
N GLN A 273 4.75 30.87 -14.44
CA GLN A 273 5.71 31.95 -14.25
C GLN A 273 5.22 33.30 -14.80
N GLY A 274 4.51 33.30 -15.93
CA GLY A 274 3.98 34.52 -16.55
C GLY A 274 2.84 35.21 -15.76
N GLY A 275 2.48 34.71 -14.58
CA GLY A 275 1.53 35.36 -13.67
C GLY A 275 2.16 36.50 -12.85
N SER A 276 1.31 37.32 -12.22
CA SER A 276 1.74 38.42 -11.34
C SER A 276 2.00 37.98 -9.90
N GLY A 277 3.00 38.58 -9.24
CA GLY A 277 3.40 38.23 -7.86
C GLY A 277 4.36 37.04 -7.82
N ALA A 278 4.66 36.51 -6.62
CA ALA A 278 5.59 35.40 -6.47
C ALA A 278 5.13 34.13 -7.20
N ARG A 279 6.03 33.51 -7.97
CA ARG A 279 5.81 32.24 -8.70
C ARG A 279 6.95 31.26 -8.43
N PHE A 280 6.67 29.98 -8.63
CA PHE A 280 7.62 28.91 -8.37
C PHE A 280 7.54 27.81 -9.42
N GLU A 281 8.67 27.58 -10.08
CA GLU A 281 8.83 26.60 -11.14
C GLU A 281 9.91 25.60 -10.72
N LEU A 282 9.60 24.30 -10.80
CA LEU A 282 10.55 23.23 -10.48
C LEU A 282 10.54 22.11 -11.52
N LEU A 283 11.74 21.71 -11.94
CA LEU A 283 11.98 20.55 -12.80
C LEU A 283 12.77 19.45 -12.08
N VAL A 284 12.33 18.20 -12.20
CA VAL A 284 13.04 17.01 -11.69
C VAL A 284 14.07 16.52 -12.70
N LEU A 285 15.35 16.52 -12.30
CA LEU A 285 16.45 15.94 -13.06
C LEU A 285 16.74 14.52 -12.57
N HIS A 286 16.55 13.55 -13.47
CA HIS A 286 16.75 12.12 -13.23
C HIS A 286 18.20 11.72 -13.45
N ASP A 287 19.08 12.09 -12.51
CA ASP A 287 20.54 11.89 -12.58
C ASP A 287 21.08 10.80 -11.63
N ASP A 288 20.19 10.04 -10.99
CA ASP A 288 20.56 9.03 -10.01
C ASP A 288 20.44 7.59 -10.53
N ALA A 289 21.52 7.10 -11.12
CA ALA A 289 21.59 5.73 -11.61
C ALA A 289 21.61 4.65 -10.53
N ALA A 290 21.90 5.01 -9.27
CA ALA A 290 22.04 4.06 -8.17
C ALA A 290 20.69 3.77 -7.50
N ARG A 291 19.86 4.80 -7.36
CA ARG A 291 18.56 4.72 -6.66
C ARG A 291 17.36 4.78 -7.61
N GLU A 292 17.55 5.26 -8.83
CA GLU A 292 16.53 5.38 -9.88
C GLU A 292 17.12 5.05 -11.27
N PHE A 293 16.76 5.79 -12.30
CA PHE A 293 17.18 5.66 -13.69
C PHE A 293 17.81 6.98 -14.15
N PRO A 294 19.00 6.95 -14.78
CA PRO A 294 19.59 8.16 -15.34
C PRO A 294 19.00 8.41 -16.73
N TYR A 295 18.30 9.53 -16.96
CA TYR A 295 17.76 9.85 -18.28
C TYR A 295 17.43 11.34 -18.49
N GLY A 296 17.19 11.70 -19.76
CA GLY A 296 16.92 13.06 -20.21
C GLY A 296 18.23 13.75 -20.57
N PRO A 297 18.54 14.01 -21.86
CA PRO A 297 19.90 14.31 -22.32
C PRO A 297 20.55 15.59 -21.77
N ALA A 298 19.83 16.37 -20.95
CA ALA A 298 20.42 17.41 -20.13
C ALA A 298 21.64 16.88 -19.36
N ARG A 299 22.69 17.72 -19.27
CA ARG A 299 23.90 17.45 -18.48
C ARG A 299 24.62 16.12 -18.83
N GLY A 300 24.43 15.61 -20.05
CA GLY A 300 25.13 14.43 -20.56
C GLY A 300 24.49 13.08 -20.18
N LEU A 301 23.27 13.08 -19.66
CA LEU A 301 22.52 11.86 -19.36
C LEU A 301 22.02 11.16 -20.64
N PRO A 302 21.58 9.89 -20.56
CA PRO A 302 21.05 9.16 -21.71
C PRO A 302 19.81 9.81 -22.34
N ASN A 303 19.74 9.80 -23.67
CA ASN A 303 18.55 10.26 -24.39
C ASN A 303 17.44 9.19 -24.35
N VAL A 304 16.20 9.64 -24.18
CA VAL A 304 14.99 8.81 -24.19
C VAL A 304 13.95 9.40 -25.13
N LYS A 305 13.04 8.57 -25.64
CA LYS A 305 11.98 9.03 -26.56
C LYS A 305 10.84 9.78 -25.86
N LEU A 306 10.51 9.38 -24.63
CA LEU A 306 9.43 9.93 -23.82
C LEU A 306 10.02 10.48 -22.52
N GLY A 307 9.46 11.58 -21.99
CA GLY A 307 9.92 12.18 -20.73
C GLY A 307 11.27 12.89 -20.79
N ALA A 308 11.77 13.24 -21.98
CA ALA A 308 13.12 13.78 -22.12
C ALA A 308 13.27 15.20 -21.54
N PHE A 309 14.08 15.34 -20.48
CA PHE A 309 14.65 16.62 -20.05
C PHE A 309 15.84 16.98 -20.97
N THR A 310 15.67 17.95 -21.86
CA THR A 310 16.69 18.28 -22.88
C THR A 310 17.70 19.35 -22.41
N PRO A 311 18.90 19.44 -23.03
CA PRO A 311 19.83 20.53 -22.76
C PRO A 311 19.22 21.92 -22.95
N ALA A 312 18.37 22.10 -23.98
CA ALA A 312 17.67 23.35 -24.22
C ALA A 312 16.72 23.74 -23.07
N LEU A 313 16.04 22.76 -22.48
CA LEU A 313 15.20 22.99 -21.30
C LEU A 313 16.04 23.31 -20.05
N ASP A 314 17.20 22.68 -19.87
CA ASP A 314 18.11 22.98 -18.74
C ASP A 314 18.70 24.38 -18.87
N GLU A 315 19.02 24.82 -20.09
CA GLU A 315 19.42 26.20 -20.38
C GLU A 315 18.28 27.20 -20.14
N HIS A 316 17.06 26.87 -20.56
CA HIS A 316 15.87 27.68 -20.31
C HIS A 316 15.61 27.84 -18.82
N ALA A 317 15.63 26.75 -18.06
CA ALA A 317 15.47 26.76 -16.60
C ALA A 317 16.49 27.68 -15.91
N LYS A 318 17.76 27.62 -16.32
CA LYS A 318 18.82 28.50 -15.78
C LYS A 318 18.57 29.97 -16.12
N LYS A 319 18.15 30.25 -17.35
CA LYS A 319 17.90 31.62 -17.83
C LYS A 319 16.73 32.27 -17.11
N ASP A 320 15.65 31.52 -16.93
CA ASP A 320 14.38 32.02 -16.40
C ASP A 320 14.22 31.73 -14.90
N GLY A 321 15.27 31.22 -14.24
CA GLY A 321 15.35 31.06 -12.79
C GLY A 321 14.50 29.91 -12.23
N TRP A 322 14.17 28.91 -13.05
CA TRP A 322 13.45 27.72 -12.58
C TRP A 322 14.37 26.86 -11.72
N THR A 323 13.82 26.31 -10.64
CA THR A 323 14.55 25.39 -9.77
C THR A 323 14.71 24.05 -10.48
N VAL A 324 15.93 23.52 -10.56
CA VAL A 324 16.17 22.15 -11.05
C VAL A 324 16.63 21.31 -9.89
N VAL A 325 15.83 20.32 -9.49
CA VAL A 325 16.19 19.37 -8.44
C VAL A 325 16.99 18.21 -9.03
N SER A 326 18.18 17.95 -8.50
CA SER A 326 18.95 16.73 -8.76
C SER A 326 18.43 15.62 -7.86
N MET A 327 17.87 14.55 -8.43
CA MET A 327 17.48 13.39 -7.61
C MET A 327 18.66 12.83 -6.82
N LYS A 328 19.85 12.87 -7.41
CA LYS A 328 21.07 12.37 -6.78
C LYS A 328 21.50 13.23 -5.59
N ASP A 329 21.59 14.54 -5.78
CA ASP A 329 22.25 15.43 -4.84
C ASP A 329 21.26 16.10 -3.86
N ASP A 330 19.99 16.27 -4.23
CA ASP A 330 19.01 16.99 -3.43
C ASP A 330 18.04 16.09 -2.66
N TRP A 331 17.97 14.78 -2.98
CA TRP A 331 17.10 13.83 -2.28
C TRP A 331 17.90 12.82 -1.44
N LYS A 332 17.52 12.65 -0.17
CA LYS A 332 18.07 11.62 0.75
C LYS A 332 17.57 10.22 0.40
N SER A 333 16.32 10.12 -0.01
CA SER A 333 15.67 8.89 -0.46
C SER A 333 14.84 9.19 -1.69
N VAL A 334 14.82 8.29 -2.67
CA VAL A 334 14.00 8.45 -3.88
C VAL A 334 12.58 7.94 -3.62
N PHE A 335 12.44 6.64 -3.37
CA PHE A 335 11.14 6.01 -3.13
C PHE A 335 10.88 5.86 -1.63
N PRO A 336 9.61 5.76 -1.18
CA PRO A 336 9.29 5.33 0.17
C PRO A 336 9.99 4.02 0.47
N ALA A 337 10.34 3.79 1.73
CA ALA A 337 10.75 2.46 2.19
C ALA A 337 9.69 1.46 1.72
N ALA A 338 10.12 0.33 1.13
CA ALA A 338 9.18 -0.71 0.71
C ALA A 338 8.25 -1.00 1.89
N GLN A 339 6.95 -0.88 1.67
CA GLN A 339 5.99 -1.28 2.68
C GLN A 339 6.24 -2.77 2.86
N SER A 340 6.85 -3.15 3.99
CA SER A 340 7.20 -4.54 4.23
C SER A 340 5.94 -5.36 4.02
N GLU A 341 6.05 -6.45 3.25
CA GLU A 341 4.95 -7.41 3.13
C GLU A 341 4.39 -7.71 4.53
N ILE A 342 3.08 -7.90 4.62
CA ILE A 342 2.45 -8.29 5.88
C ILE A 342 2.35 -9.80 5.86
N THR A 343 2.69 -10.45 6.97
CA THR A 343 2.48 -11.89 7.16
C THR A 343 1.44 -12.11 8.25
N ALA A 344 0.43 -12.93 7.97
CA ALA A 344 -0.49 -13.43 8.98
C ALA A 344 0.17 -14.63 9.66
N ILE A 345 0.41 -14.55 10.97
CA ILE A 345 1.14 -15.58 11.72
C ILE A 345 0.26 -16.24 12.79
N ASP A 346 0.57 -17.49 13.09
CA ASP A 346 0.14 -18.25 14.26
C ASP A 346 1.35 -18.57 15.14
N ILE A 347 1.34 -18.10 16.39
CA ILE A 347 2.27 -18.52 17.43
C ILE A 347 1.58 -19.61 18.24
N LEU A 348 2.16 -20.81 18.22
CA LEU A 348 1.48 -22.04 18.63
C LEU A 348 2.37 -22.99 19.43
N LEU A 349 1.72 -23.92 20.12
CA LEU A 349 2.34 -25.09 20.75
C LEU A 349 2.13 -26.34 19.89
N LEU A 350 3.18 -27.14 19.76
CA LEU A 350 3.16 -28.44 19.10
C LEU A 350 2.81 -29.51 20.14
N PRO A 351 1.70 -30.26 19.99
CA PRO A 351 1.35 -31.34 20.90
C PRO A 351 2.30 -32.54 20.76
N ASP A 352 2.42 -33.35 21.81
CA ASP A 352 3.13 -34.62 21.75
C ASP A 352 2.41 -35.68 20.90
N ALA A 353 3.08 -36.82 20.72
CA ALA A 353 2.59 -37.95 19.94
C ALA A 353 1.24 -38.52 20.46
N THR A 354 0.92 -38.36 21.74
CA THR A 354 -0.34 -38.88 22.31
C THR A 354 -1.51 -38.06 21.77
N MET A 355 -1.43 -36.72 21.86
CA MET A 355 -2.46 -35.86 21.30
C MET A 355 -2.51 -35.94 19.77
N ILE A 356 -1.36 -36.06 19.09
CA ILE A 356 -1.33 -36.25 17.62
C ILE A 356 -2.09 -37.51 17.21
N GLN A 357 -1.86 -38.65 17.88
CA GLN A 357 -2.55 -39.90 17.57
C GLN A 357 -4.08 -39.77 17.73
N HIS A 358 -4.53 -39.08 18.78
CA HIS A 358 -5.96 -38.82 18.98
C HIS A 358 -6.53 -37.88 17.89
N ALA A 359 -5.80 -36.83 17.54
CA ALA A 359 -6.21 -35.89 16.50
C ALA A 359 -6.31 -36.55 15.11
N GLU A 360 -5.36 -37.42 14.77
CA GLU A 360 -5.35 -38.19 13.52
C GLU A 360 -6.50 -39.19 13.45
N ALA A 361 -6.80 -39.88 14.56
CA ALA A 361 -7.95 -40.79 14.63
C ALA A 361 -9.28 -40.04 14.40
N ASP A 362 -9.44 -38.87 15.02
CA ASP A 362 -10.62 -38.01 14.79
C ASP A 362 -10.65 -37.48 13.34
N ASN A 363 -9.51 -37.03 12.80
CA ASN A 363 -9.45 -36.55 11.41
C ASN A 363 -9.85 -37.64 10.41
N ALA A 364 -9.38 -38.87 10.60
CA ALA A 364 -9.75 -40.01 9.75
C ALA A 364 -11.27 -40.29 9.80
N ARG A 365 -11.89 -40.19 10.99
CA ARG A 365 -13.35 -40.31 11.14
C ARG A 365 -14.09 -39.19 10.38
N LEU A 366 -13.62 -37.94 10.55
CA LEU A 366 -14.24 -36.77 9.95
C LEU A 366 -14.14 -36.79 8.42
N LEU A 367 -12.97 -37.13 7.87
CA LEU A 367 -12.76 -37.30 6.42
C LEU A 367 -13.61 -38.45 5.85
N GLY A 368 -13.87 -39.50 6.63
CA GLY A 368 -14.77 -40.58 6.22
C GLY A 368 -16.21 -40.12 5.97
N VAL A 369 -16.67 -39.07 6.66
CA VAL A 369 -18.04 -38.53 6.54
C VAL A 369 -18.08 -37.27 5.67
N PHE A 370 -17.00 -36.51 5.65
CA PHE A 370 -16.85 -35.31 4.85
C PHE A 370 -15.48 -35.28 4.16
N PRO A 371 -15.30 -35.98 3.03
CA PRO A 371 -14.01 -36.07 2.33
C PRO A 371 -13.49 -34.73 1.78
N LYS A 372 -14.32 -33.68 1.77
CA LYS A 372 -13.95 -32.32 1.36
C LYS A 372 -13.38 -31.48 2.52
N GLY A 373 -13.26 -32.05 3.72
CA GLY A 373 -12.56 -31.42 4.84
C GLY A 373 -11.05 -31.34 4.60
N PHE A 374 -10.30 -30.87 5.60
CA PHE A 374 -8.83 -30.88 5.54
C PHE A 374 -8.26 -32.14 6.21
N ALA A 375 -7.19 -32.67 5.62
CA ALA A 375 -6.37 -33.70 6.25
C ALA A 375 -5.34 -33.04 7.16
N LEU A 376 -4.96 -33.72 8.24
CA LEU A 376 -3.80 -33.30 9.05
C LEU A 376 -2.51 -33.68 8.30
N ASP A 377 -1.92 -32.70 7.62
CA ASP A 377 -0.76 -32.86 6.75
C ASP A 377 0.21 -31.68 6.83
N ALA A 378 1.11 -31.54 5.86
CA ALA A 378 2.09 -30.44 5.82
C ALA A 378 1.46 -29.04 5.77
N ALA A 379 0.23 -28.92 5.26
CA ALA A 379 -0.52 -27.66 5.18
C ALA A 379 -1.45 -27.44 6.39
N HIS A 380 -1.65 -28.46 7.24
CA HIS A 380 -2.55 -28.41 8.39
C HIS A 380 -1.95 -29.21 9.56
N HIS A 381 -0.92 -28.64 10.17
CA HIS A 381 -0.24 -29.31 11.28
C HIS A 381 -1.10 -29.29 12.55
N PRO A 382 -1.24 -30.38 13.33
CA PRO A 382 -1.91 -30.33 14.63
C PRO A 382 -1.19 -29.39 15.60
N HIS A 383 -1.93 -28.47 16.22
CA HIS A 383 -1.34 -27.45 17.10
C HIS A 383 -2.37 -26.90 18.10
N ILE A 384 -1.86 -26.23 19.14
CA ILE A 384 -2.66 -25.35 20.02
C ILE A 384 -2.25 -23.91 19.72
N THR A 385 -3.14 -23.16 19.09
CA THR A 385 -2.95 -21.73 18.82
C THR A 385 -2.87 -20.94 20.13
N MET A 386 -1.80 -20.16 20.31
CA MET A 386 -1.66 -19.24 21.44
C MET A 386 -2.01 -17.81 21.04
N LEU A 387 -1.60 -17.38 19.85
CA LEU A 387 -1.92 -16.08 19.27
C LEU A 387 -1.92 -16.17 17.73
N GLN A 388 -2.94 -15.61 17.09
CA GLN A 388 -2.89 -15.25 15.67
C GLN A 388 -2.89 -13.74 15.50
N CYS A 389 -2.03 -13.20 14.63
CA CYS A 389 -1.96 -11.77 14.37
C CYS A 389 -1.33 -11.45 13.02
N PHE A 390 -1.44 -10.19 12.61
CA PHE A 390 -0.69 -9.65 11.47
C PHE A 390 0.59 -8.99 11.95
N VAL A 391 1.70 -9.25 11.27
CA VAL A 391 2.98 -8.58 11.50
C VAL A 391 3.59 -8.16 10.16
N ARG A 392 4.48 -7.18 10.19
CA ARG A 392 5.35 -6.92 9.04
C ARG A 392 6.31 -8.11 8.88
N THR A 393 6.44 -8.64 7.67
CA THR A 393 7.39 -9.70 7.31
C THR A 393 8.82 -9.31 7.72
N ALA A 394 9.17 -8.04 7.60
CA ALA A 394 10.47 -7.51 8.02
C ALA A 394 10.70 -7.55 9.55
N ASP A 395 9.64 -7.66 10.35
CA ASP A 395 9.71 -7.74 11.82
C ASP A 395 9.72 -9.19 12.33
N LEU A 396 9.63 -10.20 11.45
CA LEU A 396 9.52 -11.60 11.87
C LEU A 396 10.70 -12.05 12.75
N ASP A 397 11.94 -11.68 12.41
CA ASP A 397 13.10 -12.03 13.23
C ASP A 397 13.05 -11.40 14.63
N ASN A 398 12.48 -10.19 14.75
CA ASN A 398 12.28 -9.53 16.04
C ASN A 398 11.17 -10.21 16.86
N VAL A 399 10.09 -10.64 16.20
CA VAL A 399 9.03 -11.45 16.82
C VAL A 399 9.65 -12.75 17.34
N TYR A 400 10.44 -13.46 16.53
CA TYR A 400 11.07 -14.71 16.95
C TYR A 400 11.97 -14.53 18.17
N ALA A 401 12.79 -13.48 18.18
CA ALA A 401 13.67 -13.19 19.30
C ALA A 401 12.93 -12.79 20.58
N ALA A 402 11.75 -12.15 20.45
CA ALA A 402 10.90 -11.82 21.59
C ALA A 402 10.23 -13.08 22.17
N GLU A 403 9.65 -13.91 21.31
CA GLU A 403 8.97 -15.15 21.69
C GLU A 403 9.95 -16.20 22.25
N GLU A 404 11.17 -16.29 21.72
CA GLU A 404 12.21 -17.20 22.24
C GLU A 404 12.48 -16.97 23.72
N LYS A 405 12.47 -15.71 24.18
CA LYS A 405 12.64 -15.36 25.60
C LYS A 405 11.46 -15.81 26.44
N VAL A 406 10.24 -15.71 25.91
CA VAL A 406 9.02 -16.17 26.57
C VAL A 406 9.06 -17.69 26.73
N PHE A 407 9.33 -18.42 25.64
CA PHE A 407 9.38 -19.88 25.66
C PHE A 407 10.51 -20.42 26.55
N ALA A 408 11.69 -19.81 26.53
CA ALA A 408 12.80 -20.17 27.42
C ALA A 408 12.45 -19.98 28.91
N ALA A 409 11.60 -19.00 29.25
CA ALA A 409 11.19 -18.74 30.63
C ALA A 409 10.02 -19.60 31.11
N ALA A 410 9.19 -20.12 30.19
CA ALA A 410 7.92 -20.75 30.52
C ALA A 410 8.00 -22.26 30.85
N ASN A 411 9.17 -22.89 30.67
CA ASN A 411 9.37 -24.33 30.84
C ASN A 411 8.25 -25.18 30.19
N VAL A 412 7.99 -24.90 28.92
CA VAL A 412 6.84 -25.44 28.17
C VAL A 412 6.81 -26.97 28.14
N ASN A 413 7.97 -27.64 28.06
CA ASN A 413 8.06 -29.10 28.06
C ASN A 413 7.71 -29.77 29.39
N ALA A 414 7.73 -29.02 30.50
CA ALA A 414 7.33 -29.54 31.80
C ALA A 414 5.81 -29.46 32.02
N MET A 415 5.07 -28.77 31.14
CA MET A 415 3.63 -28.66 31.25
C MET A 415 2.94 -30.00 30.97
N LYS A 416 2.07 -30.42 31.88
CA LYS A 416 1.16 -31.55 31.67
C LYS A 416 -0.26 -31.02 31.51
N LEU A 417 -0.80 -31.18 30.31
CA LEU A 417 -2.14 -30.75 29.94
C LEU A 417 -3.09 -31.95 29.93
N GLU A 418 -4.37 -31.68 30.16
CA GLU A 418 -5.42 -32.69 30.16
C GLU A 418 -6.40 -32.38 29.03
N ALA A 419 -6.55 -33.29 28.07
CA ALA A 419 -7.63 -33.25 27.09
C ALA A 419 -8.92 -33.70 27.79
N VAL A 420 -9.99 -32.91 27.69
CA VAL A 420 -11.20 -33.10 28.52
C VAL A 420 -12.49 -33.31 27.74
N LYS A 421 -12.54 -32.89 26.47
CA LYS A 421 -13.73 -33.09 25.61
C LYS A 421 -13.42 -32.86 24.14
N LEU A 422 -14.32 -33.34 23.30
CA LEU A 422 -14.49 -32.82 21.94
C LEU A 422 -15.35 -31.54 21.96
N TYR A 423 -15.17 -30.71 20.95
CA TYR A 423 -16.06 -29.58 20.66
C TYR A 423 -16.09 -29.32 19.16
N TYR A 424 -16.98 -28.43 18.70
CA TYR A 424 -16.81 -27.81 17.40
C TYR A 424 -17.20 -26.34 17.41
N ILE A 425 -16.59 -25.57 16.50
CA ILE A 425 -16.98 -24.19 16.18
C ILE A 425 -17.97 -24.25 15.01
N PRO A 426 -19.20 -23.74 15.16
CA PRO A 426 -20.19 -23.72 14.08
C PRO A 426 -19.74 -22.86 12.88
N ALA A 427 -19.84 -23.40 11.67
CA ALA A 427 -19.52 -22.71 10.41
C ALA A 427 -20.57 -23.03 9.32
N GLY A 428 -21.69 -22.29 9.31
CA GLY A 428 -22.80 -22.53 8.38
C GLY A 428 -23.46 -23.90 8.63
N ALA A 429 -23.50 -24.77 7.62
CA ALA A 429 -23.99 -26.15 7.74
C ALA A 429 -22.93 -27.13 8.30
N LEU A 430 -21.68 -26.69 8.39
CA LEU A 430 -20.55 -27.46 8.89
C LEU A 430 -20.14 -26.99 10.29
N GLY A 431 -19.20 -27.71 10.90
CA GLY A 431 -18.45 -27.26 12.07
C GLY A 431 -16.97 -27.64 11.97
N LEU A 432 -16.11 -26.84 12.59
CA LEU A 432 -14.69 -27.15 12.81
C LEU A 432 -14.56 -27.90 14.13
N ALA A 433 -14.27 -29.19 14.08
CA ALA A 433 -14.10 -30.05 15.24
C ALA A 433 -12.72 -29.88 15.87
N GLY A 434 -12.62 -30.13 17.18
CA GLY A 434 -11.34 -30.22 17.86
C GLY A 434 -11.40 -30.91 19.21
N ILE A 435 -10.22 -31.22 19.73
CA ILE A 435 -10.01 -31.77 21.07
C ILE A 435 -9.60 -30.62 21.99
N VAL A 436 -10.37 -30.40 23.06
CA VAL A 436 -10.15 -29.30 24.01
C VAL A 436 -9.25 -29.74 25.15
N ALA A 437 -8.20 -28.96 25.39
CA ALA A 437 -7.39 -29.04 26.59
C ALA A 437 -8.03 -28.21 27.72
N LYS A 438 -7.91 -28.66 28.96
CA LYS A 438 -8.30 -27.88 30.13
C LYS A 438 -7.35 -26.69 30.30
N PRO A 439 -7.85 -25.44 30.36
CA PRO A 439 -7.00 -24.30 30.68
C PRO A 439 -6.34 -24.47 32.04
N THR A 440 -5.03 -24.23 32.12
CA THR A 440 -4.28 -24.19 33.39
C THR A 440 -3.73 -22.78 33.65
N PRO A 441 -3.44 -22.39 34.91
CA PRO A 441 -2.81 -21.11 35.21
C PRO A 441 -1.50 -20.88 34.44
N GLU A 442 -0.70 -21.94 34.26
CA GLU A 442 0.58 -21.90 33.54
C GLU A 442 0.35 -21.63 32.06
N LEU A 443 -0.62 -22.30 31.44
CA LEU A 443 -0.95 -22.11 30.02
C LEU A 443 -1.56 -20.74 29.75
N LEU A 444 -2.42 -20.24 30.65
CA LEU A 444 -2.98 -18.89 30.58
C LEU A 444 -1.91 -17.81 30.76
N LYS A 445 -0.96 -18.03 31.67
CA LYS A 445 0.19 -17.14 31.84
C LYS A 445 1.07 -17.13 30.58
N LEU A 446 1.37 -18.29 30.02
CA LEU A 446 2.12 -18.40 28.77
C LEU A 446 1.44 -17.64 27.63
N GLN A 447 0.12 -17.81 27.44
CA GLN A 447 -0.62 -17.08 26.41
C GLN A 447 -0.47 -15.56 26.60
N LYS A 448 -0.65 -15.08 27.83
CA LYS A 448 -0.52 -13.66 28.17
C LYS A 448 0.88 -13.12 27.86
N ASP A 449 1.92 -13.90 28.18
CA ASP A 449 3.31 -13.49 27.96
C ASP A 449 3.67 -13.47 26.47
N ILE A 450 3.19 -14.45 25.68
CA ILE A 450 3.29 -14.47 24.20
C ILE A 450 2.64 -13.21 23.62
N ILE A 451 1.39 -12.92 24.02
CA ILE A 451 0.66 -11.73 23.52
C ILE A 451 1.42 -10.45 23.87
N ALA A 452 1.95 -10.34 25.08
CA ALA A 452 2.72 -9.17 25.49
C ALA A 452 4.02 -9.00 24.69
N ALA A 453 4.71 -10.11 24.36
CA ALA A 453 5.95 -10.10 23.58
C ALA A 453 5.71 -9.75 22.10
N ALA A 454 4.64 -10.27 21.49
CA ALA A 454 4.27 -9.97 20.11
C ALA A 454 3.68 -8.56 19.92
N LYS A 455 3.05 -7.99 20.95
CA LYS A 455 2.28 -6.73 20.87
C LYS A 455 2.97 -5.55 20.16
N PRO A 456 4.27 -5.28 20.35
CA PRO A 456 4.95 -4.18 19.66
C PRO A 456 5.00 -4.32 18.13
N PHE A 457 4.82 -5.54 17.61
CA PHE A 457 4.93 -5.88 16.19
C PHE A 457 3.57 -6.10 15.52
N MET A 458 2.49 -6.19 16.30
CA MET A 458 1.14 -6.46 15.81
C MET A 458 0.59 -5.29 14.99
N LEU A 459 -0.01 -5.61 13.86
CA LEU A 459 -0.79 -4.70 13.03
C LEU A 459 -2.28 -4.93 13.30
N GLU A 460 -3.07 -3.86 13.14
CA GLU A 460 -4.53 -3.90 13.33
C GLU A 460 -5.21 -4.82 12.29
N THR A 461 -4.68 -4.87 11.08
CA THR A 461 -5.22 -5.67 9.97
C THR A 461 -4.15 -5.98 8.93
N GLY A 462 -4.46 -6.86 7.98
CA GLY A 462 -3.61 -7.24 6.87
C GLY A 462 -4.40 -7.67 5.63
N PRO A 463 -3.79 -7.64 4.43
CA PRO A 463 -4.43 -8.10 3.21
C PRO A 463 -4.54 -9.63 3.17
N ILE A 464 -5.41 -10.18 2.31
CA ILE A 464 -5.49 -11.64 2.10
C ILE A 464 -4.18 -12.23 1.58
N GLY A 465 -3.35 -11.43 0.88
CA GLY A 465 -2.01 -11.82 0.47
C GLY A 465 -1.03 -12.06 1.63
N ALA A 466 -1.40 -11.75 2.87
CA ALA A 466 -0.61 -12.07 4.05
C ALA A 466 -0.65 -13.57 4.45
N PHE A 467 -1.64 -14.31 3.93
CA PHE A 467 -1.81 -15.75 4.11
C PHE A 467 -1.06 -16.52 3.01
N THR A 468 -0.85 -17.83 3.17
CA THR A 468 -0.17 -18.65 2.16
C THR A 468 -0.96 -18.79 0.85
N ALA A 469 -2.28 -18.64 0.91
CA ALA A 469 -3.19 -18.57 -0.23
C ALA A 469 -4.53 -17.92 0.19
N GLY A 470 -5.21 -17.28 -0.76
CA GLY A 470 -6.61 -16.81 -0.59
C GLY A 470 -7.62 -17.92 -0.87
N HIS A 471 -8.91 -17.63 -0.63
CA HIS A 471 -10.01 -18.53 -0.97
C HIS A 471 -10.67 -18.13 -2.29
N ASP A 472 -11.35 -19.08 -2.94
CA ASP A 472 -12.18 -18.80 -4.12
C ASP A 472 -13.41 -17.91 -3.81
N ASN A 473 -13.69 -17.64 -2.52
CA ASN A 473 -14.82 -16.83 -2.07
C ASN A 473 -14.34 -15.63 -1.23
N PRO A 474 -14.45 -14.38 -1.75
CA PRO A 474 -14.02 -13.16 -1.07
C PRO A 474 -14.69 -12.93 0.30
N ALA A 475 -15.90 -13.44 0.53
CA ALA A 475 -16.56 -13.29 1.83
C ALA A 475 -15.85 -14.11 2.93
N ILE A 476 -15.23 -15.24 2.56
CA ILE A 476 -14.44 -16.06 3.48
C ILE A 476 -13.12 -15.34 3.81
N ASP A 477 -12.49 -14.71 2.82
CA ASP A 477 -11.27 -13.91 3.03
C ASP A 477 -11.49 -12.76 4.01
N VAL A 478 -12.59 -12.01 3.84
CA VAL A 478 -12.95 -10.92 4.78
C VAL A 478 -13.18 -11.45 6.19
N ALA A 479 -13.90 -12.56 6.33
CA ALA A 479 -14.16 -13.16 7.64
C ALA A 479 -12.88 -13.65 8.32
N LEU A 480 -11.95 -14.24 7.55
CA LEU A 480 -10.67 -14.71 8.07
C LEU A 480 -9.76 -13.55 8.50
N ILE A 481 -9.68 -12.49 7.68
CA ILE A 481 -8.93 -11.29 8.04
C ILE A 481 -9.47 -10.70 9.34
N GLN A 482 -10.79 -10.57 9.45
CA GLN A 482 -11.44 -10.04 10.65
C GLN A 482 -11.18 -10.93 11.88
N TYR A 483 -11.20 -12.25 11.71
CA TYR A 483 -10.89 -13.21 12.77
C TYR A 483 -9.47 -13.01 13.30
N VAL A 484 -8.46 -12.96 12.42
CA VAL A 484 -7.05 -12.74 12.82
C VAL A 484 -6.86 -11.35 13.44
N SER A 485 -7.47 -10.30 12.85
CA SER A 485 -7.45 -8.94 13.39
C SER A 485 -8.01 -8.83 14.81
N THR A 486 -8.93 -9.72 15.18
CA THR A 486 -9.62 -9.68 16.47
C THR A 486 -9.35 -10.88 17.36
N PHE A 487 -8.29 -11.63 17.07
CA PHE A 487 -7.96 -12.85 17.80
C PHE A 487 -7.75 -12.58 19.30
N ASP A 488 -6.81 -11.70 19.67
CA ASP A 488 -6.51 -11.37 21.08
C ASP A 488 -7.78 -10.97 21.87
N PRO A 489 -8.57 -9.96 21.46
CA PRO A 489 -9.76 -9.57 22.23
C PRO A 489 -10.87 -10.65 22.28
N ASN A 490 -10.87 -11.65 21.39
CA ASN A 490 -11.94 -12.64 21.28
C ASN A 490 -11.57 -14.07 21.70
N ALA A 491 -10.28 -14.43 21.72
CA ALA A 491 -9.81 -15.80 21.92
C ALA A 491 -8.71 -15.91 22.99
N SER A 492 -8.46 -14.86 23.77
CA SER A 492 -7.43 -14.86 24.82
C SER A 492 -7.99 -14.66 26.23
N GLY A 493 -7.17 -14.98 27.23
CA GLY A 493 -7.51 -14.81 28.65
C GLY A 493 -8.74 -15.62 29.05
N ALA A 494 -9.77 -14.96 29.58
CA ALA A 494 -11.00 -15.63 30.02
C ALA A 494 -11.79 -16.28 28.86
N LYS A 495 -11.53 -15.88 27.61
CA LYS A 495 -12.14 -16.47 26.41
C LYS A 495 -11.26 -17.56 25.78
N PHE A 496 -10.09 -17.84 26.35
CA PHE A 496 -9.16 -18.81 25.79
C PHE A 496 -9.71 -20.24 25.88
N ASN A 497 -9.81 -20.87 24.72
CA ASN A 497 -10.24 -22.26 24.58
C ASN A 497 -9.10 -23.05 23.90
N PRO A 498 -8.08 -23.52 24.64
CA PRO A 498 -6.96 -24.24 24.06
C PRO A 498 -7.44 -25.56 23.48
N HIS A 499 -7.20 -25.77 22.20
CA HIS A 499 -7.67 -26.96 21.49
C HIS A 499 -6.74 -27.31 20.34
N VAL A 500 -6.83 -28.57 19.89
CA VAL A 500 -6.26 -29.03 18.63
C VAL A 500 -7.42 -29.24 17.66
N SER A 501 -7.42 -28.52 16.55
CA SER A 501 -8.42 -28.70 15.48
C SER A 501 -8.18 -30.03 14.75
N THR A 502 -9.22 -30.82 14.55
CA THR A 502 -9.11 -32.19 14.02
C THR A 502 -9.80 -32.38 12.67
N GLY A 503 -10.62 -31.44 12.19
CA GLY A 503 -11.23 -31.50 10.86
C GLY A 503 -12.57 -30.79 10.78
N THR A 504 -13.26 -30.92 9.64
CA THR A 504 -14.60 -30.36 9.43
C THR A 504 -15.60 -31.44 9.04
N ALA A 505 -16.84 -31.29 9.50
CA ALA A 505 -17.93 -32.20 9.14
C ALA A 505 -19.31 -31.50 9.27
N PRO A 506 -20.39 -32.09 8.72
CA PRO A 506 -21.76 -31.65 8.96
C PRO A 506 -22.11 -31.61 10.45
N LYS A 507 -22.82 -30.57 10.88
CA LYS A 507 -23.20 -30.37 12.29
C LYS A 507 -23.92 -31.58 12.89
N GLU A 508 -24.83 -32.20 12.15
CA GLU A 508 -25.56 -33.39 12.60
C GLU A 508 -24.65 -34.57 12.96
N TYR A 509 -23.52 -34.72 12.27
CA TYR A 509 -22.53 -35.73 12.60
C TYR A 509 -21.73 -35.33 13.85
N LEU A 510 -21.32 -34.05 13.92
CA LEU A 510 -20.57 -33.52 15.06
C LEU A 510 -21.37 -33.57 16.36
N ASP A 511 -22.69 -33.31 16.31
CA ASP A 511 -23.57 -33.42 17.47
C ASP A 511 -23.64 -34.86 17.99
N LYS A 512 -23.64 -35.86 17.10
CA LYS A 512 -23.55 -37.28 17.48
C LYS A 512 -22.19 -37.63 18.06
N MET A 513 -21.12 -37.15 17.43
CA MET A 513 -19.74 -37.37 17.89
C MET A 513 -19.52 -36.77 19.30
N LEU A 514 -20.12 -35.61 19.59
CA LEU A 514 -20.07 -34.97 20.91
C LEU A 514 -20.86 -35.72 21.99
N ALA A 515 -21.87 -36.50 21.61
CA ALA A 515 -22.65 -37.31 22.53
C ALA A 515 -21.93 -38.62 22.92
N GLU A 516 -20.85 -38.98 22.22
CA GLU A 516 -20.03 -40.14 22.55
C GLU A 516 -19.24 -39.89 23.86
N PRO A 517 -19.02 -40.92 24.70
CA PRO A 517 -18.19 -40.79 25.88
C PRO A 517 -16.76 -40.38 25.51
N PHE A 518 -16.32 -39.21 25.99
CA PHE A 518 -14.94 -38.79 25.88
C PHE A 518 -14.14 -39.29 27.08
N LYS A 519 -13.06 -40.04 26.84
CA LYS A 519 -12.13 -40.47 27.89
C LYS A 519 -11.01 -39.44 28.00
N PRO A 520 -10.89 -38.69 29.12
CA PRO A 520 -9.80 -37.75 29.31
C PRO A 520 -8.43 -38.43 29.22
N PHE A 521 -7.46 -37.71 28.67
CA PHE A 521 -6.08 -38.16 28.57
C PHE A 521 -5.11 -37.01 28.79
N THR A 522 -3.93 -37.34 29.31
CA THR A 522 -2.85 -36.36 29.52
C THR A 522 -1.94 -36.33 28.29
N PHE A 523 -1.48 -35.14 27.96
CA PHE A 523 -0.48 -34.89 26.94
C PHE A 523 0.38 -33.71 27.35
N SER A 524 1.52 -33.52 26.69
CA SER A 524 2.43 -32.39 26.93
C SER A 524 2.68 -31.65 25.62
N PRO A 525 2.96 -30.33 25.66
CA PRO A 525 3.59 -29.66 24.53
C PRO A 525 4.98 -30.27 24.27
N ALA A 526 5.26 -30.64 23.03
CA ALA A 526 6.55 -31.14 22.57
C ALA A 526 7.44 -30.05 21.95
N GLY A 527 6.85 -28.91 21.61
CA GLY A 527 7.52 -27.82 20.90
C GLY A 527 6.69 -26.54 20.89
N ALA A 528 7.30 -25.47 20.40
CA ALA A 528 6.62 -24.23 20.05
C ALA A 528 7.08 -23.77 18.67
N ALA A 529 6.22 -23.08 17.93
CA ALA A 529 6.54 -22.63 16.58
C ALA A 529 5.76 -21.37 16.19
N VAL A 530 6.24 -20.74 15.12
CA VAL A 530 5.51 -19.72 14.35
C VAL A 530 5.25 -20.27 12.96
N TYR A 531 3.99 -20.22 12.54
CA TYR A 531 3.56 -20.58 11.19
C TYR A 531 2.95 -19.37 10.50
N GLN A 532 3.11 -19.28 9.18
CA GLN A 532 2.26 -18.44 8.35
C GLN A 532 0.91 -19.13 8.20
N LEU A 533 -0.15 -18.36 8.42
CA LEU A 533 -1.52 -18.82 8.29
C LEU A 533 -1.87 -19.13 6.84
N GLY A 534 -2.55 -20.25 6.61
CA GLY A 534 -3.12 -20.61 5.32
C GLY A 534 -4.63 -20.40 5.25
N PRO A 535 -5.26 -20.94 4.20
CA PRO A 535 -6.72 -21.02 4.11
C PRO A 535 -7.32 -21.60 5.38
N PHE A 536 -8.51 -21.12 5.78
CA PHE A 536 -9.19 -21.49 7.03
C PHE A 536 -8.44 -21.16 8.34
N GLY A 537 -7.37 -20.35 8.29
CA GLY A 537 -6.62 -19.94 9.49
C GLY A 537 -5.72 -21.03 10.04
N THR A 538 -5.22 -21.90 9.18
CA THR A 538 -4.47 -23.10 9.55
C THR A 538 -2.97 -22.83 9.60
N ALA A 539 -2.25 -23.59 10.42
CA ALA A 539 -0.79 -23.55 10.48
C ALA A 539 -0.19 -24.20 9.22
N ALA A 540 -0.07 -23.41 8.14
CA ALA A 540 0.18 -23.94 6.80
C ALA A 540 1.63 -23.92 6.34
N LYS A 541 2.40 -22.89 6.71
CA LYS A 541 3.84 -22.83 6.37
C LYS A 541 4.65 -22.51 7.61
N LYS A 542 5.48 -23.46 8.04
CA LYS A 542 6.39 -23.26 9.17
C LYS A 542 7.38 -22.14 8.86
N LEU A 543 7.45 -21.16 9.75
CA LEU A 543 8.40 -20.04 9.65
C LEU A 543 9.55 -20.19 10.64
N LYS A 544 9.23 -20.56 11.88
CA LYS A 544 10.20 -20.78 12.96
C LYS A 544 9.71 -21.90 13.87
N GLU A 545 10.63 -22.70 14.37
CA GLU A 545 10.37 -23.68 15.43
C GLU A 545 11.48 -23.55 16.47
N TRP A 546 11.11 -23.71 17.73
CA TRP A 546 12.06 -23.74 18.84
C TRP A 546 12.13 -25.16 19.40
N GLU A 547 13.34 -25.70 19.45
CA GLU A 547 13.62 -26.87 20.26
C GLU A 547 13.66 -26.43 21.73
N LEU A 548 12.56 -26.67 22.41
CA LEU A 548 12.44 -26.43 23.84
C LEU A 548 13.36 -27.44 24.54
N LYS A 549 14.35 -26.97 25.29
CA LYS A 549 15.20 -27.85 26.11
C LYS A 549 14.42 -28.25 27.38
N PRO A 550 14.57 -29.49 27.88
CA PRO A 550 13.99 -29.92 29.15
C PRO A 550 14.43 -29.08 30.35
#